data_AF-A0A059LPD7-F1
#
_entry.id   AF-A0A059LPD7-F1
#
_cell.length_a   1.000
_cell.length_b   1.000
_cell.length_c   1.000
_cell.angle_alpha   90.00
_cell.angle_beta   90.00
_cell.angle_gamma   90.00
#
_symmetry.space_group_name_H-M   'P 1'
#
loop_
_entity.id
_entity.type
_entity.pdbx_description
1 polymer ?
#
loop_
_entity_poly.entity_id
_entity_poly.type
_entity_poly.pdbx_seq_one_letter_code
_entity_poly.pdbx_strand_id
1 'polypeptide(L)'
;PAPPAASPPRSTPLKTQLYGEAWEARRERMRLASPHGSRAGWDIRCVVVKSGDDCRQELLAMQLIRALHDIFAEAALPLFLRPYEVLVTSSRTALIELVPNAPSIHTIKARSAPGTSLRQHLGAVHGEGTLALRAAQRAFVESLAAYSLVCYLLQIKDRHNGNILLDAQGHVIHIDFGFMLSNSPGGVNFESAPFKLTRELLEVMDSGPDGRASELFDYFKVLMIQGFLAARKHSDRILLLVEMMAQSGAPCFKSRAAAVGGLRKRFHLALPEHKVVDVVLGLISESLDAWRTRQYDYYQRVLNGVL
;
A
#
# COMPACT_ATOMS: atom_id res chain seq x y z
N PRO A 1 6.70 -25.43 54.27
CA PRO A 1 7.15 -24.42 53.30
C PRO A 1 6.59 -24.73 51.90
N ALA A 2 5.52 -24.02 51.51
CA ALA A 2 4.99 -24.12 50.16
C ALA A 2 6.01 -23.54 49.15
N PRO A 3 6.17 -24.15 47.97
CA PRO A 3 7.06 -23.62 46.94
C PRO A 3 6.57 -22.24 46.47
N PRO A 4 7.48 -21.31 46.13
CA PRO A 4 7.09 -19.99 45.63
C PRO A 4 6.31 -20.15 44.32
N ALA A 5 5.14 -19.51 44.27
CA ALA A 5 4.31 -19.46 43.08
C ALA A 5 5.14 -18.94 41.89
N ALA A 6 5.07 -19.67 40.78
CA ALA A 6 5.67 -19.28 39.52
C ALA A 6 5.22 -17.85 39.17
N SER A 7 6.20 -16.99 38.87
CA SER A 7 5.94 -15.65 38.37
C SER A 7 5.07 -15.74 37.11
N PRO A 8 4.09 -14.82 36.93
CA PRO A 8 3.24 -14.83 35.75
C PRO A 8 4.11 -14.70 34.49
N PRO A 9 3.71 -15.30 33.35
CA PRO A 9 4.48 -15.18 32.12
C PRO A 9 4.65 -13.70 31.77
N ARG A 10 5.90 -13.28 31.53
CA ARG A 10 6.20 -11.92 31.04
C ARG A 10 5.30 -11.63 29.86
N SER A 11 4.44 -10.62 29.98
CA SER A 11 3.54 -10.23 28.91
C SER A 11 4.36 -9.95 27.66
N THR A 12 4.01 -10.63 26.56
CA THR A 12 4.62 -10.38 25.26
C THR A 12 4.44 -8.89 24.93
N PRO A 13 5.51 -8.17 24.52
CA PRO A 13 5.40 -6.74 24.19
C PRO A 13 4.27 -6.51 23.18
N LEU A 14 3.47 -5.46 23.38
CA LEU A 14 2.30 -5.15 22.54
C LEU A 14 2.62 -5.18 21.03
N LYS A 15 3.79 -4.65 20.66
CA LYS A 15 4.28 -4.67 19.28
C LYS A 15 4.40 -6.09 18.71
N THR A 16 4.89 -7.04 19.50
CA THR A 16 5.01 -8.46 19.11
C THR A 16 3.64 -9.15 19.04
N GLN A 17 2.66 -8.73 19.85
CA GLN A 17 1.29 -9.24 19.76
C GLN A 17 0.59 -8.78 18.46
N LEU A 18 0.77 -7.51 18.09
CA LEU A 18 0.11 -6.90 16.94
C LEU A 18 0.78 -7.27 15.61
N TYR A 19 2.11 -7.24 15.55
CA TYR A 19 2.89 -7.48 14.33
C TYR A 19 3.48 -8.90 14.22
N GLY A 20 3.44 -9.67 15.30
CA GLY A 20 4.08 -10.99 15.36
C GLY A 20 5.58 -10.92 15.65
N GLU A 21 6.26 -12.05 15.42
CA GLU A 21 7.71 -12.14 15.52
C GLU A 21 8.38 -11.25 14.46
N ALA A 22 9.32 -10.39 14.89
CA ALA A 22 10.09 -9.57 13.98
C ALA A 22 10.94 -10.43 13.04
N TRP A 23 11.05 -10.03 11.78
CA TRP A 23 11.78 -10.75 10.73
C TRP A 23 13.21 -11.13 11.12
N GLU A 24 13.94 -10.20 11.75
CA GLU A 24 15.32 -10.43 12.19
C GLU A 24 15.41 -11.55 13.24
N ALA A 25 14.46 -11.57 14.19
CA ALA A 25 14.37 -12.63 15.20
C ALA A 25 14.00 -13.97 14.56
N ARG A 26 13.05 -13.96 13.61
CA ARG A 26 12.67 -15.16 12.85
C ARG A 26 13.85 -15.70 12.04
N ARG A 27 14.61 -14.82 11.36
CA ARG A 27 15.80 -15.20 10.58
C ARG A 27 16.84 -15.85 11.47
N GLU A 28 17.14 -15.25 12.61
CA GLU A 28 18.13 -15.79 13.55
C GLU A 28 17.68 -17.13 14.15
N ARG A 29 16.40 -17.24 14.54
CA ARG A 29 15.83 -18.50 15.03
C ARG A 29 15.90 -19.61 13.98
N MET A 30 15.59 -19.30 12.72
CA MET A 30 15.71 -20.25 11.60
C MET A 30 17.16 -20.61 11.30
N ARG A 31 18.10 -19.65 11.44
CA ARG A 31 19.53 -19.89 11.26
C ARG A 31 20.05 -20.89 12.29
N LEU A 32 19.75 -20.67 13.57
CA LEU A 32 20.16 -21.55 14.65
C LEU A 32 19.56 -22.96 14.55
N ALA A 33 18.33 -23.08 14.02
CA ALA A 33 17.67 -24.36 13.80
C ALA A 33 18.13 -25.07 12.51
N SER A 34 18.79 -24.37 11.58
CA SER A 34 19.17 -24.92 10.29
C SER A 34 20.49 -25.70 10.37
N PRO A 35 20.56 -26.93 9.82
CA PRO A 35 21.83 -27.64 9.63
C PRO A 35 22.86 -26.88 8.78
N HIS A 36 22.42 -25.85 8.06
CA HIS A 36 23.24 -25.03 7.17
C HIS A 36 23.46 -23.60 7.69
N GLY A 37 22.95 -23.24 8.88
CA GLY A 37 22.97 -21.87 9.39
C GLY A 37 24.35 -21.31 9.75
N SER A 38 25.37 -22.17 9.82
CA SER A 38 26.78 -21.77 10.01
C SER A 38 27.51 -21.50 8.70
N ARG A 39 26.91 -21.78 7.53
CA ARG A 39 27.55 -21.55 6.23
C ARG A 39 27.64 -20.05 5.93
N ALA A 40 28.80 -19.61 5.43
CA ALA A 40 28.98 -18.26 4.93
C ALA A 40 27.98 -17.98 3.81
N GLY A 41 27.26 -16.86 3.89
CA GLY A 41 26.23 -16.47 2.93
C GLY A 41 24.87 -17.14 3.12
N TRP A 42 24.64 -17.88 4.22
CA TRP A 42 23.29 -18.38 4.55
C TRP A 42 22.32 -17.21 4.72
N ASP A 43 21.17 -17.31 4.07
CA ASP A 43 20.03 -16.38 4.21
C ASP A 43 18.73 -17.18 4.03
N ILE A 44 17.63 -16.59 4.49
CA ILE A 44 16.29 -17.15 4.31
C ILE A 44 15.40 -16.14 3.58
N ARG A 45 14.59 -16.64 2.65
CA ARG A 45 13.60 -15.84 1.93
C ARG A 45 12.22 -16.45 2.11
N CYS A 46 11.23 -15.60 2.32
CA CYS A 46 9.84 -16.01 2.34
C CYS A 46 9.17 -15.64 1.03
N VAL A 47 8.50 -16.61 0.44
CA VAL A 47 7.73 -16.45 -0.79
C VAL A 47 6.30 -16.93 -0.56
N VAL A 48 5.36 -16.20 -1.13
CA VAL A 48 3.97 -16.61 -1.29
C VAL A 48 3.87 -17.35 -2.62
N VAL A 49 3.38 -18.58 -2.58
CA VAL A 49 3.12 -19.38 -3.78
C VAL A 49 1.67 -19.15 -4.20
N LYS A 50 1.44 -18.45 -5.31
CA LYS A 50 0.09 -18.32 -5.92
C LYS A 50 -0.05 -19.38 -7.02
N SER A 51 -1.12 -20.17 -6.93
CA SER A 51 -1.50 -21.19 -7.91
C SER A 51 -2.96 -21.00 -8.29
N GLY A 52 -3.25 -21.00 -9.60
CA GLY A 52 -4.59 -20.77 -10.16
C GLY A 52 -4.81 -19.37 -10.71
N ASP A 53 -3.94 -18.41 -10.38
CA ASP A 53 -4.06 -17.00 -10.74
C ASP A 53 -3.05 -16.54 -11.80
N ASP A 54 -3.48 -15.67 -12.72
CA ASP A 54 -2.59 -15.00 -13.67
C ASP A 54 -1.92 -13.78 -13.04
N CYS A 55 -0.67 -13.95 -12.59
CA CYS A 55 0.11 -12.91 -11.92
C CYS A 55 0.90 -12.01 -12.89
N ARG A 56 0.66 -12.05 -14.21
CA ARG A 56 1.34 -11.16 -15.16
C ARG A 56 0.97 -9.69 -14.92
N GLN A 57 -0.26 -9.42 -14.48
CA GLN A 57 -0.69 -8.07 -14.09
C GLN A 57 0.04 -7.60 -12.83
N GLU A 58 0.21 -8.49 -11.84
CA GLU A 58 0.97 -8.22 -10.63
C GLU A 58 2.42 -7.83 -10.95
N LEU A 59 3.06 -8.60 -11.83
CA LEU A 59 4.42 -8.33 -12.29
C LEU A 59 4.52 -6.95 -12.97
N LEU A 60 3.59 -6.64 -13.87
CA LEU A 60 3.53 -5.33 -14.53
C LEU A 60 3.34 -4.19 -13.51
N ALA A 61 2.45 -4.36 -12.54
CA ALA A 61 2.25 -3.39 -11.47
C ALA A 61 3.56 -3.14 -10.71
N MET A 62 4.29 -4.19 -10.36
CA MET A 62 5.59 -4.07 -9.68
C MET A 62 6.63 -3.34 -10.53
N GLN A 63 6.68 -3.57 -11.84
CA GLN A 63 7.59 -2.83 -12.73
C GLN A 63 7.26 -1.34 -12.79
N LEU A 64 5.96 -0.99 -12.86
CA LEU A 64 5.51 0.39 -12.89
C LEU A 64 5.73 1.10 -11.54
N ILE A 65 5.52 0.39 -10.42
CA ILE A 65 5.78 0.89 -9.07
C ILE A 65 7.28 1.12 -8.86
N ARG A 66 8.16 0.25 -9.37
CA ARG A 66 9.62 0.48 -9.37
C ARG A 66 9.97 1.74 -10.17
N ALA A 67 9.42 1.89 -11.37
CA ALA A 67 9.68 3.08 -12.17
C ALA A 67 9.22 4.38 -11.47
N LEU A 68 8.06 4.37 -10.81
CA LEU A 68 7.60 5.52 -10.01
C LEU A 68 8.48 5.77 -8.79
N HIS A 69 8.91 4.70 -8.10
CA HIS A 69 9.86 4.80 -6.99
C HIS A 69 11.15 5.50 -7.43
N ASP A 70 11.71 5.09 -8.57
CA ASP A 70 12.96 5.67 -9.09
C ASP A 70 12.75 7.13 -9.52
N ILE A 71 11.60 7.46 -10.13
CA ILE A 71 11.25 8.85 -10.46
C ILE A 71 11.17 9.73 -9.20
N PHE A 72 10.55 9.25 -8.13
CA PHE A 72 10.45 10.01 -6.88
C PHE A 72 11.81 10.19 -6.21
N ALA A 73 12.67 9.16 -6.25
CA ALA A 73 14.03 9.25 -5.77
C ALA A 73 14.88 10.24 -6.59
N GLU A 74 14.79 10.22 -7.93
CA GLU A 74 15.46 11.18 -8.82
C GLU A 74 15.02 12.63 -8.55
N ALA A 75 13.75 12.83 -8.18
CA ALA A 75 13.21 14.13 -7.81
C ALA A 75 13.49 14.54 -6.34
N ALA A 76 14.25 13.72 -5.59
CA ALA A 76 14.53 13.91 -4.16
C ALA A 76 13.26 14.08 -3.30
N LEU A 77 12.16 13.43 -3.69
CA LEU A 77 10.91 13.45 -2.94
C LEU A 77 10.92 12.32 -1.89
N PRO A 78 10.48 12.58 -0.65
CA PRO A 78 10.43 11.57 0.41
C PRO A 78 9.18 10.69 0.25
N LEU A 79 8.80 10.32 -0.97
CA LEU A 79 7.66 9.45 -1.24
C LEU A 79 8.09 8.00 -1.09
N PHE A 80 7.34 7.23 -0.30
CA PHE A 80 7.70 5.85 0.00
C PHE A 80 6.88 4.86 -0.82
N LEU A 81 7.55 4.06 -1.64
CA LEU A 81 6.98 2.88 -2.29
C LEU A 81 7.82 1.65 -1.92
N ARG A 82 7.17 0.51 -1.73
CA ARG A 82 7.85 -0.78 -1.49
C ARG A 82 7.51 -1.76 -2.61
N PRO A 83 8.18 -1.66 -3.77
CA PRO A 83 8.06 -2.71 -4.79
C PRO A 83 8.59 -4.03 -4.23
N TYR A 84 7.93 -5.13 -4.57
CA TYR A 84 8.34 -6.49 -4.20
C TYR A 84 8.55 -7.35 -5.44
N GLU A 85 9.29 -8.45 -5.27
CA GLU A 85 9.57 -9.37 -6.37
C GLU A 85 8.37 -10.26 -6.71
N VAL A 86 8.12 -10.41 -8.00
CA VAL A 86 7.10 -11.30 -8.55
C VAL A 86 7.76 -12.11 -9.64
N LEU A 87 7.85 -13.42 -9.45
CA LEU A 87 8.37 -14.36 -10.43
C LEU A 87 7.20 -15.16 -11.00
N VAL A 88 6.76 -14.78 -12.20
CA VAL A 88 5.75 -15.54 -12.95
C VAL A 88 6.40 -16.80 -13.50
N THR A 89 5.94 -17.97 -13.05
CA THR A 89 6.49 -19.27 -13.46
C THR A 89 5.65 -19.95 -14.55
N SER A 90 4.38 -19.59 -14.67
CA SER A 90 3.50 -19.99 -15.78
C SER A 90 2.36 -18.99 -15.96
N SER A 91 1.42 -19.25 -16.86
CA SER A 91 0.21 -18.44 -17.03
C SER A 91 -0.76 -18.48 -15.83
N ARG A 92 -0.53 -19.38 -14.85
CA ARG A 92 -1.41 -19.57 -13.68
C ARG A 92 -0.65 -19.76 -12.36
N THR A 93 0.67 -19.58 -12.36
CA THR A 93 1.49 -19.79 -11.17
C THR A 93 2.55 -18.72 -11.06
N ALA A 94 2.79 -18.26 -9.83
CA ALA A 94 3.85 -17.32 -9.53
C ALA A 94 4.37 -17.47 -8.09
N LEU A 95 5.59 -17.01 -7.89
CA LEU A 95 6.19 -16.80 -6.58
C LEU A 95 6.23 -15.29 -6.31
N ILE A 96 5.73 -14.87 -5.17
CA ILE A 96 5.68 -13.46 -4.77
C ILE A 96 6.49 -13.29 -3.49
N GLU A 97 7.39 -12.32 -3.43
CA GLU A 97 8.12 -11.98 -2.22
C GLU A 97 7.13 -11.59 -1.10
N LEU A 98 7.29 -12.22 0.07
CA LEU A 98 6.52 -11.82 1.24
C LEU A 98 7.09 -10.51 1.80
N VAL A 99 6.22 -9.50 2.02
CA VAL A 99 6.61 -8.29 2.75
C VAL A 99 6.66 -8.61 4.25
N PRO A 100 7.86 -8.63 4.88
CA PRO A 100 7.97 -8.97 6.29
C PRO A 100 7.48 -7.83 7.18
N ASN A 101 7.05 -8.14 8.40
CA ASN A 101 6.66 -7.18 9.43
C ASN A 101 5.50 -6.22 9.05
N ALA A 102 4.71 -6.56 8.04
CA ALA A 102 3.61 -5.73 7.55
C ALA A 102 2.31 -6.54 7.49
N PRO A 103 1.60 -6.72 8.62
CA PRO A 103 0.25 -7.29 8.58
C PRO A 103 -0.71 -6.37 7.83
N SER A 104 -1.79 -6.94 7.28
CA SER A 104 -2.86 -6.14 6.69
C SER A 104 -3.57 -5.30 7.76
N ILE A 105 -4.15 -4.16 7.36
CA ILE A 105 -4.99 -3.35 8.24
C ILE A 105 -6.12 -4.20 8.82
N HIS A 106 -6.69 -5.11 8.03
CA HIS A 106 -7.66 -6.09 8.50
C HIS A 106 -7.11 -6.94 9.65
N THR A 107 -5.91 -7.52 9.50
CA THR A 107 -5.26 -8.32 10.55
C THR A 107 -4.94 -7.49 11.79
N ILE A 108 -4.51 -6.23 11.63
CA ILE A 108 -4.26 -5.32 12.76
C ILE A 108 -5.55 -5.07 13.54
N LYS A 109 -6.65 -4.74 12.84
CA LYS A 109 -7.95 -4.51 13.47
C LYS A 109 -8.48 -5.75 14.17
N ALA A 110 -8.33 -6.93 13.56
CA ALA A 110 -8.74 -8.20 14.16
C ALA A 110 -7.95 -8.55 15.42
N ARG A 111 -6.69 -8.10 15.54
CA ARG A 111 -5.84 -8.28 16.73
C ARG A 111 -6.01 -7.18 17.78
N SER A 112 -6.65 -6.07 17.41
CA SER A 112 -6.86 -4.91 18.28
C SER A 112 -8.23 -4.99 18.97
N ALA A 113 -8.44 -4.16 19.99
CA ALA A 113 -9.76 -4.05 20.61
C ALA A 113 -10.80 -3.58 19.57
N PRO A 114 -12.05 -4.09 19.62
CA PRO A 114 -13.10 -3.67 18.69
C PRO A 114 -13.28 -2.15 18.65
N GLY A 115 -13.26 -1.56 17.46
CA GLY A 115 -13.40 -0.11 17.27
C GLY A 115 -12.11 0.70 17.42
N THR A 116 -10.96 0.06 17.66
CA THR A 116 -9.66 0.75 17.66
C THR A 116 -9.38 1.35 16.29
N SER A 117 -9.12 2.66 16.23
CA SER A 117 -8.73 3.33 15.00
C SER A 117 -7.24 3.17 14.70
N LEU A 118 -6.84 3.33 13.43
CA LEU A 118 -5.41 3.32 13.06
C LEU A 118 -4.57 4.36 13.80
N ARG A 119 -5.13 5.53 14.11
CA ARG A 119 -4.44 6.57 14.89
C ARG A 119 -4.17 6.09 16.32
N GLN A 120 -5.14 5.44 16.95
CA GLN A 120 -4.98 4.86 18.29
C GLN A 120 -3.98 3.70 18.29
N HIS A 121 -4.02 2.85 17.26
CA HIS A 121 -3.05 1.77 17.08
C HIS A 121 -1.60 2.29 16.99
N LEU A 122 -1.34 3.30 16.17
CA LEU A 122 -0.01 3.91 16.07
C LEU A 122 0.43 4.54 17.41
N GLY A 123 -0.49 5.20 18.12
CA GLY A 123 -0.25 5.73 19.45
C GLY A 123 0.14 4.65 20.47
N ALA A 124 -0.55 3.51 20.45
CA ALA A 124 -0.26 2.39 21.34
C ALA A 124 1.09 1.71 21.02
N VAL A 125 1.46 1.63 19.73
CA VAL A 125 2.70 0.96 19.28
C VAL A 125 3.93 1.84 19.45
N HIS A 126 3.83 3.13 19.19
CA HIS A 126 4.96 4.07 19.18
C HIS A 126 5.02 4.98 20.43
N GLY A 127 3.95 5.02 21.23
CA GLY A 127 3.81 5.89 22.39
C GLY A 127 3.23 7.25 22.03
N GLU A 128 2.13 7.63 22.70
CA GLU A 128 1.47 8.92 22.49
C GLU A 128 2.38 10.11 22.80
N GLY A 129 2.32 11.14 21.96
CA GLY A 129 3.12 12.37 22.12
C GLY A 129 4.62 12.21 21.89
N THR A 130 5.10 11.04 21.47
CA THR A 130 6.54 10.78 21.27
C THR A 130 7.02 11.19 19.86
N LEU A 131 8.33 11.39 19.73
CA LEU A 131 8.98 11.56 18.43
C LEU A 131 8.83 10.30 17.54
N ALA A 132 8.74 9.11 18.15
CA ALA A 132 8.53 7.86 17.43
C ALA A 132 7.16 7.81 16.76
N LEU A 133 6.11 8.30 17.42
CA LEU A 133 4.78 8.42 16.82
C LEU A 133 4.78 9.44 15.68
N ARG A 134 5.44 10.59 15.86
CA ARG A 134 5.56 11.61 14.80
C ARG A 134 6.30 11.08 13.58
N ALA A 135 7.36 10.30 13.78
CA ALA A 135 8.06 9.62 12.70
C ALA A 135 7.17 8.59 11.99
N ALA A 136 6.36 7.82 12.74
CA ALA A 136 5.43 6.86 12.16
C ALA A 136 4.29 7.51 11.37
N GLN A 137 3.74 8.62 11.88
CA GLN A 137 2.76 9.42 11.14
C GLN A 137 3.35 10.02 9.86
N ARG A 138 4.61 10.46 9.89
CA ARG A 138 5.31 10.95 8.70
C ARG A 138 5.49 9.83 7.66
N ALA A 139 6.00 8.67 8.08
CA ALA A 139 6.14 7.48 7.25
C ALA A 139 4.79 7.05 6.63
N PHE A 140 3.72 7.15 7.41
CA PHE A 140 2.35 6.91 6.94
C PHE A 140 1.94 7.89 5.84
N VAL A 141 2.16 9.20 6.03
CA VAL A 141 1.82 10.23 5.03
C VAL A 141 2.61 10.04 3.73
N GLU A 142 3.91 9.80 3.85
CA GLU A 142 4.83 9.64 2.71
C GLU A 142 4.46 8.44 1.84
N SER A 143 4.11 7.32 2.47
CA SER A 143 3.67 6.11 1.80
C SER A 143 2.23 6.23 1.26
N LEU A 144 1.31 6.82 2.02
CA LEU A 144 -0.07 7.04 1.59
C LEU A 144 -0.12 7.94 0.35
N ALA A 145 0.63 9.04 0.33
CA ALA A 145 0.71 9.93 -0.83
C ALA A 145 1.22 9.19 -2.07
N ALA A 146 2.30 8.42 -1.92
CA ALA A 146 2.88 7.66 -3.03
C ALA A 146 1.88 6.63 -3.58
N TYR A 147 1.30 5.79 -2.73
CA TYR A 147 0.32 4.78 -3.19
C TYR A 147 -0.99 5.39 -3.69
N SER A 148 -1.38 6.58 -3.24
CA SER A 148 -2.54 7.32 -3.79
C SER A 148 -2.29 7.73 -5.24
N LEU A 149 -1.08 8.22 -5.56
CA LEU A 149 -0.67 8.50 -6.93
C LEU A 149 -0.63 7.24 -7.79
N VAL A 150 -0.08 6.14 -7.26
CA VAL A 150 -0.06 4.84 -7.96
C VAL A 150 -1.50 4.38 -8.26
N CYS A 151 -2.41 4.42 -7.28
CA CYS A 151 -3.81 4.02 -7.45
C CYS A 151 -4.50 4.84 -8.53
N TYR A 152 -4.33 6.17 -8.51
CA TYR A 152 -4.92 7.05 -9.51
C TYR A 152 -4.37 6.77 -10.92
N LEU A 153 -3.04 6.81 -11.09
CA LEU A 153 -2.39 6.68 -12.38
C LEU A 153 -2.63 5.30 -12.99
N LEU A 154 -2.50 4.24 -12.20
CA LEU A 154 -2.63 2.86 -12.67
C LEU A 154 -4.06 2.33 -12.62
N GLN A 155 -5.02 3.10 -12.09
CA GLN A 155 -6.41 2.68 -11.88
C GLN A 155 -6.49 1.35 -11.14
N ILE A 156 -5.71 1.22 -10.07
CA ILE A 156 -5.76 0.03 -9.22
C ILE A 156 -7.13 -0.05 -8.57
N LYS A 157 -7.75 -1.23 -8.67
CA LYS A 157 -9.05 -1.52 -8.09
C LYS A 157 -8.94 -2.43 -6.87
N ASP A 158 -10.08 -2.73 -6.26
CA ASP A 158 -10.18 -3.69 -5.15
C ASP A 158 -9.31 -3.27 -3.95
N ARG A 159 -9.42 -2.00 -3.55
CA ARG A 159 -8.64 -1.42 -2.45
C ARG A 159 -9.41 -1.51 -1.13
N HIS A 160 -9.28 -2.64 -0.44
CA HIS A 160 -9.84 -2.87 0.90
C HIS A 160 -8.75 -3.11 1.95
N ASN A 161 -9.12 -3.15 3.24
CA ASN A 161 -8.18 -3.25 4.37
C ASN A 161 -7.38 -4.57 4.39
N GLY A 162 -7.75 -5.55 3.57
CA GLY A 162 -7.00 -6.80 3.36
C GLY A 162 -5.81 -6.62 2.39
N ASN A 163 -5.94 -5.72 1.42
CA ASN A 163 -4.93 -5.43 0.38
C ASN A 163 -4.02 -4.25 0.74
N ILE A 164 -4.19 -3.70 1.93
CA ILE A 164 -3.40 -2.58 2.45
C ILE A 164 -2.73 -3.05 3.73
N LEU A 165 -1.41 -3.13 3.69
CA LEU A 165 -0.56 -3.47 4.81
C LEU A 165 -0.14 -2.20 5.55
N LEU A 166 0.14 -2.35 6.85
CA LEU A 166 0.78 -1.32 7.66
C LEU A 166 2.01 -1.96 8.30
N ASP A 167 3.21 -1.44 8.02
CA ASP A 167 4.43 -1.95 8.62
C ASP A 167 4.63 -1.44 10.06
N ALA A 168 5.67 -1.95 10.71
CA ALA A 168 6.00 -1.64 12.11
C ALA A 168 6.64 -0.25 12.29
N GLN A 169 6.89 0.47 11.20
CA GLN A 169 7.44 1.82 11.12
C GLN A 169 6.35 2.86 10.83
N GLY A 170 5.18 2.43 10.34
CA GLY A 170 4.04 3.28 10.03
C GLY A 170 3.75 3.41 8.54
N HIS A 171 4.50 2.77 7.65
CA HIS A 171 4.25 2.85 6.21
C HIS A 171 3.05 2.02 5.80
N VAL A 172 2.25 2.57 4.89
CA VAL A 172 1.21 1.88 4.15
C VAL A 172 1.83 1.19 2.94
N ILE A 173 1.53 -0.08 2.73
CA ILE A 173 2.04 -0.86 1.59
C ILE A 173 0.85 -1.54 0.91
N HIS A 174 0.58 -1.19 -0.34
CA HIS A 174 -0.47 -1.85 -1.12
C HIS A 174 0.05 -3.18 -1.70
N ILE A 175 -0.78 -4.20 -1.68
CA ILE A 175 -0.51 -5.51 -2.29
C ILE A 175 -1.67 -5.95 -3.19
N ASP A 176 -1.46 -7.01 -3.96
CA ASP A 176 -2.46 -7.65 -4.82
C ASP A 176 -3.06 -6.68 -5.87
N PHE A 177 -2.29 -6.41 -6.91
CA PHE A 177 -2.64 -5.51 -8.02
C PHE A 177 -3.31 -6.23 -9.20
N GLY A 178 -4.04 -7.33 -8.92
CA GLY A 178 -4.69 -8.16 -9.95
C GLY A 178 -5.74 -7.43 -10.82
N PHE A 179 -6.22 -6.26 -10.38
CA PHE A 179 -7.16 -5.41 -11.11
C PHE A 179 -6.60 -4.00 -11.29
N MET A 180 -6.14 -3.70 -12.51
CA MET A 180 -5.58 -2.40 -12.86
C MET A 180 -5.91 -1.98 -14.30
N LEU A 181 -5.68 -0.70 -14.61
CA LEU A 181 -5.95 -0.08 -15.91
C LEU A 181 -7.42 -0.21 -16.33
N SER A 182 -7.69 -1.05 -17.35
CA SER A 182 -9.04 -1.27 -17.89
C SER A 182 -9.75 -2.50 -17.29
N ASN A 183 -9.08 -3.25 -16.42
CA ASN A 183 -9.63 -4.44 -15.78
C ASN A 183 -10.30 -4.09 -14.45
N SER A 184 -11.54 -4.55 -14.26
CA SER A 184 -12.35 -4.30 -13.06
C SER A 184 -12.94 -5.60 -12.52
N PRO A 185 -13.05 -5.78 -11.20
CA PRO A 185 -13.71 -6.94 -10.61
C PRO A 185 -15.16 -7.04 -11.09
N GLY A 186 -15.57 -8.22 -11.59
CA GLY A 186 -16.95 -8.48 -12.01
C GLY A 186 -17.47 -7.66 -13.21
N GLY A 187 -16.61 -6.90 -13.90
CA GLY A 187 -17.00 -6.09 -15.08
C GLY A 187 -17.81 -4.82 -14.76
N VAL A 188 -17.99 -4.50 -13.47
CA VAL A 188 -18.72 -3.29 -13.02
C VAL A 188 -17.72 -2.35 -12.35
N ASN A 189 -17.69 -1.08 -12.77
CA ASN A 189 -16.86 -0.06 -12.16
C ASN A 189 -17.50 0.43 -10.85
N PHE A 190 -17.35 -0.35 -9.78
CA PHE A 190 -17.87 -0.01 -8.45
C PHE A 190 -17.08 1.14 -7.78
N GLU A 191 -15.81 1.31 -8.09
CA GLU A 191 -14.95 2.36 -7.52
C GLU A 191 -14.94 3.61 -8.40
N SER A 192 -15.66 4.65 -7.96
CA SER A 192 -15.64 5.99 -8.56
C SER A 192 -14.59 6.92 -7.96
N ALA A 193 -14.05 6.59 -6.79
CA ALA A 193 -13.05 7.41 -6.12
C ALA A 193 -11.67 7.27 -6.78
N PRO A 194 -10.89 8.36 -6.94
CA PRO A 194 -9.52 8.31 -7.47
C PRO A 194 -8.59 7.37 -6.71
N PHE A 195 -8.70 7.38 -5.38
CA PHE A 195 -7.98 6.50 -4.45
C PHE A 195 -8.70 6.48 -3.09
N LYS A 196 -8.31 5.56 -2.21
CA LYS A 196 -8.91 5.39 -0.88
C LYS A 196 -8.35 6.41 0.12
N LEU A 197 -9.20 7.35 0.56
CA LEU A 197 -8.89 8.32 1.61
C LEU A 197 -10.01 8.36 2.65
N THR A 198 -10.06 7.37 3.54
CA THR A 198 -11.13 7.26 4.53
C THR A 198 -10.89 8.19 5.72
N ARG A 199 -11.96 8.47 6.48
CA ARG A 199 -11.89 9.24 7.74
C ARG A 199 -10.82 8.70 8.70
N GLU A 200 -10.68 7.39 8.79
CA GLU A 200 -9.69 6.76 9.66
C GLU A 200 -8.24 7.08 9.23
N LEU A 201 -7.97 7.20 7.92
CA LEU A 201 -6.66 7.63 7.42
C LEU A 201 -6.43 9.13 7.71
N LEU A 202 -7.48 9.95 7.67
CA LEU A 202 -7.40 11.37 8.07
C LEU A 202 -7.09 11.53 9.55
N GLU A 203 -7.69 10.70 10.40
CA GLU A 203 -7.42 10.69 11.85
C GLU A 203 -5.94 10.37 12.14
N VAL A 204 -5.29 9.52 11.34
CA VAL A 204 -3.83 9.28 11.45
C VAL A 204 -3.02 10.54 11.16
N MET A 205 -3.50 11.40 10.27
CA MET A 205 -2.90 12.69 9.94
C MET A 205 -3.35 13.81 10.88
N ASP A 206 -3.97 13.48 12.02
CA ASP A 206 -4.56 14.43 12.98
C ASP A 206 -5.55 15.41 12.31
N SER A 207 -6.18 15.00 11.19
CA SER A 207 -7.17 15.77 10.45
C SER A 207 -8.59 15.34 10.82
N GLY A 208 -9.50 16.31 10.88
CA GLY A 208 -10.93 16.05 11.07
C GLY A 208 -11.58 15.29 9.89
N PRO A 209 -12.81 14.78 10.09
CA PRO A 209 -13.55 14.06 9.05
C PRO A 209 -13.95 14.93 7.85
N ASP A 210 -13.93 16.26 8.04
CA ASP A 210 -14.11 17.32 7.05
C ASP A 210 -12.80 17.73 6.35
N GLY A 211 -11.68 17.04 6.64
CA GLY A 211 -10.38 17.42 6.09
C GLY A 211 -9.81 18.70 6.71
N ARG A 212 -10.16 19.00 7.97
CA ARG A 212 -9.63 20.15 8.71
C ARG A 212 -8.11 20.22 8.58
N ALA A 213 -7.62 21.44 8.39
CA ALA A 213 -6.20 21.71 8.24
C ALA A 213 -5.40 21.11 9.41
N SER A 214 -4.46 20.25 9.06
CA SER A 214 -3.44 19.71 9.95
C SER A 214 -2.12 19.74 9.21
N GLU A 215 -1.01 19.91 9.93
CA GLU A 215 0.32 19.98 9.31
C GLU A 215 0.63 18.72 8.48
N LEU A 216 0.20 17.55 8.96
CA LEU A 216 0.39 16.28 8.26
C LEU A 216 -0.51 16.15 7.02
N PHE A 217 -1.74 16.67 7.06
CA PHE A 217 -2.61 16.64 5.89
C PHE A 217 -2.20 17.65 4.82
N ASP A 218 -1.68 18.81 5.23
CA ASP A 218 -1.09 19.76 4.28
C ASP A 218 0.22 19.21 3.71
N TYR A 219 1.04 18.52 4.51
CA TYR A 219 2.20 17.76 4.02
C TYR A 219 1.78 16.69 2.99
N PHE A 220 0.72 15.93 3.25
CA PHE A 220 0.15 14.98 2.30
C PHE A 220 -0.22 15.65 0.96
N LYS A 221 -0.93 16.78 0.99
CA LYS A 221 -1.29 17.53 -0.24
C LYS A 221 -0.05 17.97 -1.01
N VAL A 222 0.97 18.50 -0.33
CA VAL A 222 2.22 18.93 -0.95
C VAL A 222 2.92 17.74 -1.63
N LEU A 223 3.03 16.60 -0.95
CA LEU A 223 3.62 15.39 -1.52
C LEU A 223 2.84 14.84 -2.72
N MET A 224 1.50 14.87 -2.66
CA MET A 224 0.64 14.49 -3.79
C MET A 224 0.92 15.37 -5.01
N ILE A 225 1.01 16.69 -4.82
CA ILE A 225 1.28 17.64 -5.92
C ILE A 225 2.67 17.42 -6.49
N GLN A 226 3.70 17.39 -5.64
CA GLN A 226 5.09 17.24 -6.07
C GLN A 226 5.32 15.88 -6.74
N GLY A 227 4.80 14.80 -6.15
CA GLY A 227 4.88 13.47 -6.71
C GLY A 227 4.16 13.37 -8.06
N PHE A 228 2.99 13.97 -8.19
CA PHE A 228 2.27 13.99 -9.47
C PHE A 228 3.07 14.72 -10.55
N LEU A 229 3.63 15.89 -10.24
CA LEU A 229 4.45 16.66 -11.18
C LEU A 229 5.72 15.90 -11.58
N ALA A 230 6.39 15.22 -10.64
CA ALA A 230 7.54 14.37 -10.93
C ALA A 230 7.16 13.19 -11.85
N ALA A 231 6.09 12.46 -11.53
CA ALA A 231 5.58 11.38 -12.38
C ALA A 231 5.18 11.88 -13.78
N ARG A 232 4.60 13.08 -13.87
CA ARG A 232 4.22 13.72 -15.13
C ARG A 232 5.44 14.05 -16.00
N LYS A 233 6.50 14.61 -15.39
CA LYS A 233 7.76 14.95 -16.08
C LYS A 233 8.42 13.72 -16.72
N HIS A 234 8.28 12.56 -16.10
CA HIS A 234 8.84 11.28 -16.55
C HIS A 234 7.77 10.30 -17.05
N SER A 235 6.64 10.82 -17.53
CA SER A 235 5.48 10.03 -17.95
C SER A 235 5.78 9.10 -19.13
N ASP A 236 6.74 9.46 -19.98
CA ASP A 236 7.25 8.66 -21.09
C ASP A 236 7.76 7.29 -20.63
N ARG A 237 8.50 7.22 -19.51
CA ARG A 237 9.01 5.95 -18.95
C ARG A 237 7.87 5.00 -18.58
N ILE A 238 6.83 5.54 -17.94
CA ILE A 238 5.66 4.78 -17.50
C ILE A 238 4.81 4.36 -18.71
N LEU A 239 4.56 5.28 -19.63
CA LEU A 239 3.77 5.02 -20.83
C LEU A 239 4.43 3.95 -21.71
N LEU A 240 5.76 4.02 -21.90
CA LEU A 240 6.50 3.06 -22.71
C LEU A 240 6.40 1.64 -22.14
N LEU A 241 6.55 1.45 -20.83
CA LEU A 241 6.38 0.15 -20.18
C LEU A 241 4.99 -0.44 -20.43
N VAL A 242 3.95 0.39 -20.33
CA VAL A 242 2.56 -0.04 -20.57
C VAL A 242 2.30 -0.31 -22.06
N GLU A 243 2.85 0.50 -22.96
CA GLU A 243 2.74 0.33 -24.41
C GLU A 243 3.42 -0.96 -24.88
N MET A 244 4.63 -1.27 -24.38
CA MET A 244 5.32 -2.53 -24.68
C MET A 244 4.52 -3.75 -24.20
N MET A 245 3.89 -3.65 -23.04
CA MET A 245 3.14 -4.76 -22.45
C MET A 245 1.71 -4.90 -23.00
N ALA A 246 1.23 -3.94 -23.79
CA ALA A 246 -0.13 -3.96 -24.36
C ALA A 246 -0.38 -5.15 -25.29
N GLN A 247 0.68 -5.75 -25.87
CA GLN A 247 0.57 -6.92 -26.73
C GLN A 247 0.62 -8.26 -25.97
N SER A 248 0.85 -8.25 -24.66
CA SER A 248 1.02 -9.46 -23.82
C SER A 248 -0.22 -10.35 -23.68
N GLY A 249 -1.40 -9.84 -24.04
CA GLY A 249 -2.68 -10.52 -23.82
C GLY A 249 -3.09 -10.58 -22.34
N ALA A 250 -2.47 -9.79 -21.46
CA ALA A 250 -2.88 -9.71 -20.06
C ALA A 250 -4.28 -9.07 -19.91
N PRO A 251 -5.07 -9.46 -18.88
CA PRO A 251 -6.45 -9.00 -18.73
C PRO A 251 -6.63 -7.47 -18.65
N CYS A 252 -5.63 -6.73 -18.15
CA CYS A 252 -5.62 -5.25 -18.10
C CYS A 252 -5.58 -4.57 -19.47
N PHE A 253 -5.30 -5.31 -20.54
CA PHE A 253 -5.21 -4.83 -21.92
C PHE A 253 -6.30 -5.36 -22.85
N LYS A 254 -7.44 -5.85 -22.32
CA LYS A 254 -8.62 -6.22 -23.13
C LYS A 254 -9.00 -5.13 -24.14
N SER A 255 -8.91 -3.87 -23.73
CA SER A 255 -8.92 -2.72 -24.64
C SER A 255 -7.61 -1.95 -24.56
N ARG A 256 -6.67 -2.28 -25.46
CA ARG A 256 -5.33 -1.66 -25.53
C ARG A 256 -5.41 -0.12 -25.63
N ALA A 257 -6.25 0.37 -26.55
CA ALA A 257 -6.43 1.80 -26.78
C ALA A 257 -7.00 2.51 -25.54
N ALA A 258 -7.94 1.88 -24.82
CA ALA A 258 -8.48 2.45 -23.59
C ALA A 258 -7.47 2.43 -22.44
N ALA A 259 -6.67 1.37 -22.31
CA ALA A 259 -5.66 1.26 -21.25
C ALA A 259 -4.55 2.32 -21.42
N VAL A 260 -3.90 2.37 -22.59
CA VAL A 260 -2.82 3.32 -22.88
C VAL A 260 -3.35 4.74 -22.98
N GLY A 261 -4.44 4.95 -23.74
CA GLY A 261 -5.03 6.27 -23.92
C GLY A 261 -5.60 6.84 -22.60
N GLY A 262 -6.20 5.99 -21.77
CA GLY A 262 -6.68 6.36 -20.44
C GLY A 262 -5.53 6.75 -19.51
N LEU A 263 -4.43 5.98 -19.50
CA LEU A 263 -3.23 6.31 -18.72
C LEU A 263 -2.64 7.65 -19.16
N ARG A 264 -2.46 7.86 -20.47
CA ARG A 264 -1.95 9.12 -21.04
C ARG A 264 -2.83 10.32 -20.64
N LYS A 265 -4.15 10.17 -20.68
CA LYS A 265 -5.09 11.23 -20.24
C LYS A 265 -4.92 11.57 -18.76
N ARG A 266 -4.71 10.58 -17.89
CA ARG A 266 -4.53 10.80 -16.44
C ARG A 266 -3.27 11.56 -16.07
N PHE A 267 -2.26 11.64 -16.95
CA PHE A 267 -1.09 12.51 -16.71
C PHE A 267 -1.35 13.99 -17.00
N HIS A 268 -2.50 14.35 -17.60
CA HIS A 268 -2.87 15.74 -17.89
C HIS A 268 -1.78 16.53 -18.63
N LEU A 269 -1.11 15.89 -19.60
CA LEU A 269 0.08 16.43 -20.27
C LEU A 269 -0.15 17.77 -20.98
N ALA A 270 -1.37 18.04 -21.44
CA ALA A 270 -1.72 19.27 -22.14
C ALA A 270 -1.98 20.47 -21.20
N LEU A 271 -2.12 20.26 -19.89
CA LEU A 271 -2.42 21.34 -18.94
C LEU A 271 -1.13 22.03 -18.46
N PRO A 272 -1.11 23.35 -18.26
CA PRO A 272 0.03 24.00 -17.60
C PRO A 272 0.14 23.54 -16.13
N GLU A 273 1.35 23.61 -15.54
CA GLU A 273 1.62 23.09 -14.19
C GLU A 273 0.68 23.65 -13.11
N HIS A 274 0.38 24.95 -13.14
CA HIS A 274 -0.52 25.58 -12.18
C HIS A 274 -1.95 24.99 -12.22
N LYS A 275 -2.43 24.54 -13.38
CA LYS A 275 -3.73 23.85 -13.50
C LYS A 275 -3.66 22.41 -13.01
N VAL A 276 -2.50 21.78 -13.08
CA VAL A 276 -2.32 20.42 -12.53
C VAL A 276 -2.40 20.41 -11.01
N VAL A 277 -1.98 21.49 -10.34
CA VAL A 277 -2.20 21.65 -8.91
C VAL A 277 -3.69 21.58 -8.56
N ASP A 278 -4.53 22.32 -9.30
CA ASP A 278 -5.99 22.29 -9.13
C ASP A 278 -6.55 20.87 -9.35
N VAL A 279 -6.03 20.15 -10.35
CA VAL A 279 -6.43 18.75 -10.60
C VAL A 279 -6.12 17.87 -9.39
N VAL A 280 -4.88 17.90 -8.89
CA VAL A 280 -4.48 17.03 -7.76
C VAL A 280 -5.29 17.34 -6.50
N LEU A 281 -5.53 18.62 -6.21
CA LEU A 281 -6.40 19.02 -5.10
C LEU A 281 -7.85 18.56 -5.30
N GLY A 282 -8.36 18.61 -6.53
CA GLY A 282 -9.65 18.04 -6.90
C GLY A 282 -9.72 16.53 -6.64
N LEU A 283 -8.69 15.77 -7.01
CA LEU A 283 -8.62 14.32 -6.74
C LEU A 283 -8.68 14.02 -5.24
N ILE A 284 -8.01 14.82 -4.42
CA ILE A 284 -8.06 14.67 -2.95
C ILE A 284 -9.48 14.93 -2.45
N SER A 285 -10.13 16.01 -2.91
CA SER A 285 -11.51 16.35 -2.54
C SER A 285 -12.50 15.24 -2.92
N GLU A 286 -12.43 14.74 -4.15
CA GLU A 286 -13.28 13.64 -4.63
C GLU A 286 -13.08 12.36 -3.83
N SER A 287 -11.85 12.09 -3.38
CA SER A 287 -11.52 10.95 -2.53
C SER A 287 -12.02 11.10 -1.08
N LEU A 288 -12.15 12.32 -0.56
CA LEU A 288 -12.73 12.60 0.77
C LEU A 288 -14.25 12.36 0.80
N ASP A 289 -14.95 12.81 -0.24
CA ASP A 289 -16.41 12.76 -0.37
C ASP A 289 -16.96 11.38 -0.79
N ALA A 290 -16.08 10.39 -0.95
CA ALA A 290 -16.44 9.08 -1.48
C ALA A 290 -17.23 8.20 -0.50
N TRP A 291 -18.54 8.48 -0.36
CA TRP A 291 -19.49 7.61 0.33
C TRP A 291 -19.46 6.16 -0.22
N ARG A 292 -19.20 5.97 -1.52
CA ARG A 292 -19.13 4.65 -2.16
C ARG A 292 -17.95 3.79 -1.71
N THR A 293 -16.81 4.38 -1.30
CA THR A 293 -15.70 3.62 -0.70
C THR A 293 -16.14 2.96 0.61
N ARG A 294 -17.00 3.64 1.38
CA ARG A 294 -17.61 3.06 2.60
C ARG A 294 -18.57 1.91 2.26
N GLN A 295 -19.34 2.05 1.18
CA GLN A 295 -20.24 1.00 0.71
C GLN A 295 -19.47 -0.24 0.22
N TYR A 296 -18.32 -0.05 -0.43
CA TYR A 296 -17.47 -1.15 -0.88
C TYR A 296 -16.79 -1.86 0.29
N ASP A 297 -16.26 -1.11 1.27
CA ASP A 297 -15.74 -1.70 2.51
C ASP A 297 -16.83 -2.45 3.27
N TYR A 298 -18.06 -1.94 3.29
CA TYR A 298 -19.21 -2.64 3.86
C TYR A 298 -19.54 -3.93 3.08
N TYR A 299 -19.52 -3.89 1.75
CA TYR A 299 -19.72 -5.08 0.90
C TYR A 299 -18.66 -6.16 1.17
N GLN A 300 -17.39 -5.76 1.23
CA GLN A 300 -16.27 -6.63 1.58
C GLN A 300 -16.37 -7.16 3.01
N ARG A 301 -16.88 -6.36 3.96
CA ARG A 301 -17.15 -6.80 5.33
C ARG A 301 -18.26 -7.85 5.38
N VAL A 302 -19.35 -7.64 4.66
CA VAL A 302 -20.52 -8.55 4.66
C VAL A 302 -20.21 -9.87 3.97
N LEU A 303 -19.50 -9.85 2.83
CA LEU A 303 -19.25 -11.06 2.05
C LEU A 303 -17.96 -11.78 2.43
N ASN A 304 -16.89 -11.03 2.70
CA ASN A 304 -15.55 -11.58 2.90
C ASN A 304 -15.03 -11.39 4.33
N GLY A 305 -15.83 -10.80 5.24
CA GLY A 305 -15.44 -10.60 6.64
C GLY A 305 -14.34 -9.56 6.85
N VAL A 306 -14.02 -8.75 5.84
CA VAL A 306 -12.93 -7.75 5.91
C VAL A 306 -13.33 -6.56 6.79
N LEU A 307 -12.68 -6.44 7.95
CA LEU A 307 -12.85 -5.35 8.94
C LEU A 307 -12.28 -3.99 8.50
#